data_AF-W1YK47-F1
#
_entry.id   AF-W1YK47-F1
#
_cell.length_a   1.000
_cell.length_b   1.000
_cell.length_c   1.000
_cell.angle_alpha   90.00
_cell.angle_beta   90.00
_cell.angle_gamma   90.00
#
_symmetry.space_group_name_H-M   'P 1'
#
loop_
_entity.id
_entity.type
_entity.pdbx_description
1 polymer ?
#
loop_
_entity_poly.entity_id
_entity_poly.type
_entity_poly.pdbx_seq_one_letter_code
_entity_poly.pdbx_strand_id
1 'polypeptide(L)'
;KLDVKHDKFSGQWSVFANSNFVLADGTKVNKGDDISKLFTMTFDKGVVKITASQAFLDAMNLKENKNVAHSWKAFIGVERIAAGDVYNTIEESFNNEKIKTNTVVTHTPEKPQTPPEKTVIVPPTPK
;
A
#
# COMPACT_ATOMS: atom_id res chain seq x y z
N LYS A 1 -0.72 8.51 3.18
CA LYS A 1 0.50 9.19 2.65
C LYS A 1 1.70 8.43 3.18
N LEU A 2 2.62 8.04 2.31
CA LEU A 2 3.82 7.30 2.68
C LEU A 2 4.85 8.23 3.33
N ASP A 3 5.60 7.69 4.28
CA ASP A 3 6.83 8.30 4.74
C ASP A 3 7.95 8.01 3.73
N VAL A 4 8.12 8.90 2.77
CA VAL A 4 9.07 8.73 1.67
C VAL A 4 10.55 8.77 2.09
N LYS A 5 10.85 9.07 3.37
CA LYS A 5 12.21 8.92 3.92
C LYS A 5 12.54 7.46 4.22
N HIS A 6 11.54 6.66 4.54
CA HIS A 6 11.71 5.27 4.95
C HIS A 6 11.08 4.27 3.98
N ASP A 7 10.03 4.64 3.26
CA ASP A 7 9.32 3.78 2.31
C ASP A 7 9.34 4.39 0.90
N LYS A 8 9.97 3.67 -0.03
CA LYS A 8 9.93 3.98 -1.47
C LYS A 8 8.76 3.23 -2.10
N PHE A 9 7.84 3.95 -2.74
CA PHE A 9 6.77 3.34 -3.51
C PHE A 9 7.36 2.55 -4.70
N SER A 10 7.02 1.27 -4.83
CA SER A 10 7.57 0.42 -5.89
C SER A 10 6.87 0.60 -7.24
N GLY A 11 5.74 1.33 -7.27
CA GLY A 11 4.85 1.40 -8.42
C GLY A 11 3.90 0.21 -8.56
N GLN A 12 4.10 -0.85 -7.75
CA GLN A 12 3.20 -1.99 -7.74
C GLN A 12 1.96 -1.69 -6.91
N TRP A 13 0.80 -2.03 -7.45
CA TRP A 13 -0.47 -1.92 -6.75
C TRP A 13 -1.47 -2.89 -7.37
N SER A 14 -2.47 -3.26 -6.58
CA SER A 14 -3.57 -4.09 -7.04
C SER A 14 -4.82 -3.83 -6.22
N VAL A 15 -5.98 -4.13 -6.80
CA VAL A 15 -7.28 -4.07 -6.14
C VAL A 15 -8.00 -5.39 -6.37
N PHE A 16 -8.48 -6.00 -5.30
CA PHE A 16 -9.19 -7.28 -5.35
C PHE A 16 -10.63 -7.11 -4.87
N ALA A 17 -11.56 -7.82 -5.53
CA ALA A 17 -12.94 -7.90 -5.11
C ALA A 17 -13.06 -8.60 -3.74
N ASN A 18 -13.90 -8.09 -2.84
CA ASN A 18 -14.18 -8.75 -1.57
C ASN A 18 -15.58 -9.41 -1.53
N SER A 19 -16.33 -9.32 -2.64
CA SER A 19 -17.68 -9.86 -2.84
C SER A 19 -17.85 -10.29 -4.29
N ASN A 20 -18.85 -11.14 -4.56
CA ASN A 20 -19.23 -11.51 -5.93
C ASN A 20 -20.16 -10.44 -6.52
N PHE A 21 -19.95 -10.02 -7.76
CA PHE A 21 -20.81 -9.06 -8.47
C PHE A 21 -20.75 -9.28 -9.98
N VAL A 22 -21.55 -8.52 -10.74
CA VAL A 22 -21.54 -8.56 -12.22
C VAL A 22 -21.14 -7.22 -12.83
N LEU A 23 -20.46 -7.25 -13.97
CA LEU A 23 -20.19 -6.06 -14.78
C LEU A 23 -21.36 -5.76 -15.73
N ALA A 24 -21.33 -4.58 -16.36
CA ALA A 24 -22.37 -4.14 -17.28
C ALA A 24 -22.53 -5.04 -18.52
N ASP A 25 -21.46 -5.75 -18.92
CA ASP A 25 -21.48 -6.73 -20.00
C ASP A 25 -21.93 -8.13 -19.55
N GLY A 26 -22.33 -8.30 -18.28
CA GLY A 26 -22.72 -9.57 -17.69
C GLY A 26 -21.57 -10.42 -17.17
N THR A 27 -20.30 -9.98 -17.29
CA THR A 27 -19.15 -10.69 -16.73
C THR A 27 -19.30 -10.84 -15.22
N LYS A 28 -19.15 -12.07 -14.73
CA LYS A 28 -19.15 -12.36 -13.29
C LYS A 28 -17.77 -12.09 -12.70
N VAL A 29 -17.74 -11.34 -11.62
CA VAL A 29 -16.56 -11.14 -10.78
C VAL A 29 -16.80 -11.88 -9.47
N ASN A 30 -15.86 -12.75 -9.11
CA ASN A 30 -15.87 -13.47 -7.86
C ASN A 30 -15.05 -12.74 -6.80
N LYS A 31 -15.35 -12.99 -5.53
CA LYS A 31 -14.51 -12.59 -4.41
C LYS A 31 -13.09 -13.14 -4.62
N GLY A 32 -12.11 -12.26 -4.50
CA GLY A 32 -10.70 -12.56 -4.70
C GLY A 32 -10.19 -12.29 -6.12
N ASP A 33 -11.07 -11.99 -7.08
CA ASP A 33 -10.64 -11.62 -8.43
C ASP A 33 -9.90 -10.27 -8.42
N ASP A 34 -8.86 -10.16 -9.25
CA ASP A 34 -8.16 -8.91 -9.51
C ASP A 34 -9.03 -7.99 -10.37
N ILE A 35 -9.43 -6.87 -9.79
CA ILE A 35 -10.26 -5.84 -10.40
C ILE A 35 -9.50 -4.53 -10.63
N SER A 36 -8.17 -4.55 -10.58
CA SER A 36 -7.32 -3.34 -10.72
C SER A 36 -7.62 -2.55 -12.00
N LYS A 37 -8.05 -3.22 -13.07
CA LYS A 37 -8.46 -2.60 -14.34
C LYS A 37 -9.66 -1.66 -14.21
N LEU A 38 -10.46 -1.80 -13.15
CA LEU A 38 -11.61 -0.95 -12.86
C LEU A 38 -11.24 0.23 -11.94
N PHE A 39 -9.95 0.42 -11.67
CA PHE A 39 -9.41 1.47 -10.81
C PHE A 39 -8.26 2.20 -11.52
N THR A 40 -7.93 3.36 -10.99
CA THR A 40 -6.74 4.13 -11.37
C THR A 40 -5.90 4.41 -10.13
N MET A 41 -4.60 4.63 -10.32
CA MET A 41 -3.67 4.98 -9.26
C MET A 41 -2.85 6.19 -9.66
N THR A 42 -2.69 7.13 -8.74
CA THR A 42 -1.76 8.26 -8.87
C THR A 42 -0.79 8.27 -7.69
N PHE A 43 0.44 8.72 -7.94
CA PHE A 43 1.43 8.94 -6.90
C PHE A 43 2.00 10.35 -7.04
N ASP A 44 1.71 11.22 -6.07
CA ASP A 44 2.25 12.58 -6.02
C ASP A 44 2.73 12.91 -4.60
N LYS A 45 3.97 13.39 -4.47
CA LYS A 45 4.58 13.84 -3.21
C LYS A 45 4.35 12.88 -2.01
N GLY A 46 4.49 11.57 -2.26
CA GLY A 46 4.30 10.53 -1.25
C GLY A 46 2.85 10.09 -1.03
N VAL A 47 1.88 10.66 -1.74
CA VAL A 47 0.47 10.26 -1.65
C VAL A 47 0.16 9.28 -2.77
N VAL A 48 -0.07 8.01 -2.40
CA VAL A 48 -0.71 7.04 -3.29
C VAL A 48 -2.22 7.24 -3.19
N LYS A 49 -2.89 7.52 -4.31
CA LYS A 49 -4.35 7.64 -4.38
C LYS A 49 -4.87 6.64 -5.41
N ILE A 50 -5.67 5.68 -4.92
CA ILE A 50 -6.38 4.70 -5.74
C ILE A 50 -7.83 5.17 -5.87
N THR A 51 -8.37 5.20 -7.08
CA THR A 51 -9.71 5.75 -7.37
C THR A 51 -10.48 4.78 -8.25
N ALA A 52 -11.70 4.44 -7.82
CA ALA A 52 -12.62 3.63 -8.62
C ALA A 52 -12.98 4.38 -9.91
N SER A 53 -12.97 3.65 -11.03
CA SER A 53 -13.43 4.19 -12.31
C SER A 53 -14.95 4.34 -12.35
N GLN A 54 -15.45 5.14 -13.29
CA GLN A 54 -16.89 5.22 -13.51
C GLN A 54 -17.50 3.86 -13.88
N ALA A 55 -16.77 3.02 -14.63
CA ALA A 55 -17.23 1.67 -14.98
C ALA A 55 -17.46 0.79 -13.74
N PHE A 56 -16.62 0.91 -12.71
CA PHE A 56 -16.86 0.24 -11.43
C PHE A 56 -18.13 0.75 -10.75
N LEU A 57 -18.28 2.07 -10.66
CA LEU A 57 -19.44 2.70 -10.01
C LEU A 57 -20.75 2.35 -10.72
N ASP A 58 -20.76 2.36 -12.05
CA ASP A 58 -21.91 1.96 -12.87
C ASP A 58 -22.26 0.49 -12.66
N ALA A 59 -21.25 -0.38 -12.60
CA ALA A 59 -21.45 -1.79 -12.27
C ALA A 59 -22.10 -1.94 -10.88
N MET A 60 -21.62 -1.24 -9.85
CA MET A 60 -22.19 -1.36 -8.50
C MET A 60 -23.65 -0.88 -8.45
N ASN A 61 -24.04 0.04 -9.34
CA ASN A 61 -25.42 0.54 -9.46
C ASN A 61 -26.38 -0.38 -10.23
N LEU A 62 -25.89 -1.45 -10.87
CA LEU A 62 -26.73 -2.44 -11.55
C LEU A 62 -27.71 -3.10 -10.57
N LYS A 63 -28.92 -3.40 -11.05
CA LYS A 63 -30.00 -3.99 -10.23
C LYS A 63 -29.54 -5.28 -9.53
N GLU A 64 -28.74 -6.06 -10.22
CA GLU A 64 -28.14 -7.33 -9.78
C GLU A 64 -27.18 -7.13 -8.60
N ASN A 65 -26.51 -5.98 -8.53
CA ASN A 65 -25.47 -5.70 -7.54
C ASN A 65 -25.97 -4.88 -6.34
N LYS A 66 -27.14 -4.21 -6.43
CA LYS A 66 -27.66 -3.34 -5.36
C LYS A 66 -27.81 -4.02 -3.98
N ASN A 67 -28.00 -5.34 -3.95
CA ASN A 67 -28.13 -6.11 -2.72
C ASN A 67 -26.83 -6.80 -2.29
N VAL A 68 -25.74 -6.59 -3.02
CA VAL A 68 -24.41 -7.13 -2.71
C VAL A 68 -23.68 -6.13 -1.82
N ALA A 69 -23.01 -6.63 -0.78
CA ALA A 69 -22.09 -5.81 0.00
C ALA A 69 -20.93 -5.33 -0.90
N HIS A 70 -20.94 -4.05 -1.28
CA HIS A 70 -19.88 -3.46 -2.09
C HIS A 70 -18.61 -3.31 -1.25
N SER A 71 -17.59 -4.12 -1.54
CA SER A 71 -16.33 -4.11 -0.80
C SER A 71 -15.19 -4.60 -1.69
N TRP A 72 -14.01 -4.00 -1.50
CA TRP A 72 -12.77 -4.32 -2.21
C TRP A 72 -11.57 -4.08 -1.29
N LYS A 73 -10.42 -4.63 -1.65
CA LYS A 73 -9.15 -4.46 -0.93
C LYS A 73 -8.08 -3.96 -1.88
N ALA A 74 -7.37 -2.91 -1.51
CA ALA A 74 -6.23 -2.42 -2.26
C ALA A 74 -4.91 -2.79 -1.57
N PHE A 75 -3.91 -3.12 -2.39
CA PHE A 75 -2.54 -3.39 -1.97
C PHE A 75 -1.61 -2.44 -2.70
N ILE A 76 -0.59 -1.96 -1.99
CA ILE A 76 0.49 -1.14 -2.56
C ILE A 76 1.83 -1.78 -2.19
N GLY A 77 2.75 -1.82 -3.15
CA GLY A 77 4.12 -2.27 -2.92
C GLY A 77 5.00 -1.13 -2.46
N VAL A 78 5.74 -1.34 -1.38
CA VAL A 78 6.75 -0.41 -0.86
C VAL A 78 8.04 -1.16 -0.54
N GLU A 79 9.16 -0.47 -0.73
CA GLU A 79 10.48 -0.92 -0.31
C GLU A 79 10.94 -0.09 0.89
N ARG A 80 11.31 -0.75 2.01
CA ARG A 80 11.89 -0.10 3.18
C ARG A 80 13.34 0.27 2.90
N ILE A 81 13.66 1.56 2.93
CA ILE A 81 14.96 2.12 2.53
C ILE A 81 15.77 2.75 3.68
N ALA A 82 15.20 2.84 4.88
CA ALA A 82 15.91 3.35 6.07
C ALA A 82 15.46 2.67 7.37
N ALA A 83 16.32 2.69 8.38
CA ALA A 83 16.00 2.27 9.74
C ALA A 83 15.10 3.31 10.43
N GLY A 84 14.33 2.88 11.43
CA GLY A 84 13.40 3.72 12.18
C GLY A 84 11.98 3.15 12.25
N ASP A 85 11.12 3.89 12.93
CA ASP A 85 9.69 3.61 13.03
C ASP A 85 8.93 4.29 11.89
N VAL A 86 8.08 3.52 11.22
CA VAL A 86 7.29 4.00 10.08
C VAL A 86 5.82 3.78 10.36
N TYR A 87 5.07 4.88 10.28
CA TYR A 87 3.62 4.91 10.50
C TYR A 87 2.88 5.07 9.16
N ASN A 88 1.78 4.33 9.00
CA ASN A 88 0.91 4.49 7.85
C ASN A 88 -0.56 4.57 8.26
N THR A 89 -1.29 5.53 7.67
CA THR A 89 -2.72 5.74 7.82
C THR A 89 -3.34 6.00 6.45
N ILE A 90 -4.55 5.47 6.23
CA ILE A 90 -5.31 5.65 5.00
C ILE A 90 -6.54 6.52 5.29
N GLU A 91 -6.94 7.33 4.31
CA GLU A 91 -8.24 7.98 4.27
C GLU A 91 -9.02 7.34 3.12
N GLU A 92 -10.16 6.75 3.44
CA GLU A 92 -11.11 6.24 2.46
C GLU A 92 -12.18 7.30 2.19
N SER A 93 -12.66 7.38 0.95
CA SER A 93 -13.69 8.34 0.55
C SER A 93 -14.82 7.63 -0.16
N PHE A 94 -16.04 7.72 0.38
CA PHE A 94 -17.25 7.13 -0.18
C PHE A 94 -18.34 8.19 -0.30
N ASN A 95 -18.87 8.44 -1.49
CA ASN A 95 -19.99 9.37 -1.71
C ASN A 95 -19.84 10.72 -0.99
N ASN A 96 -18.64 11.31 -1.05
CA ASN A 96 -18.23 12.56 -0.38
C ASN A 96 -17.99 12.49 1.14
N GLU A 97 -18.21 11.34 1.78
CA GLU A 97 -17.78 11.09 3.16
C GLU A 97 -16.34 10.59 3.19
N LYS A 98 -15.58 11.02 4.21
CA LYS A 98 -14.19 10.66 4.42
C LYS A 98 -14.03 9.92 5.74
N ILE A 99 -13.42 8.75 5.68
CA ILE A 99 -13.22 7.86 6.83
C ILE A 99 -11.72 7.65 7.00
N LYS A 100 -11.18 7.97 8.18
CA LYS A 100 -9.80 7.63 8.53
C LYS A 100 -9.74 6.20 9.06
N THR A 101 -8.81 5.41 8.54
CA THR A 101 -8.57 4.05 9.00
C THR A 101 -7.71 4.04 10.27
N ASN A 102 -7.43 2.83 10.79
CA ASN A 102 -6.40 2.65 11.80
C ASN A 102 -5.01 3.07 11.28
N THR A 103 -4.12 3.39 12.21
CA THR A 103 -2.69 3.60 11.95
C THR A 103 -1.94 2.31 12.24
N VAL A 104 -1.08 1.88 11.31
CA VAL A 104 -0.13 0.77 11.51
C VAL A 104 1.27 1.31 11.71
N VAL A 105 2.10 0.61 12.49
CA VAL A 105 3.50 0.96 12.75
C VAL A 105 4.40 -0.26 12.49
N THR A 106 5.57 -0.02 11.91
CA THR A 106 6.62 -1.03 11.73
C THR A 106 7.96 -0.46 12.17
N HIS A 107 8.81 -1.28 12.77
CA HIS A 107 10.17 -0.90 13.18
C HIS A 107 11.22 -1.58 12.31
N THR A 108 12.20 -0.83 11.82
CA THR A 108 13.40 -1.38 11.17
C THR A 108 14.63 -1.00 12.00
N PRO A 109 15.38 -1.98 12.53
CA PRO A 109 16.56 -1.68 13.35
C PRO A 109 17.68 -1.05 12.51
N GLU A 110 18.55 -0.30 13.18
CA GLU A 110 19.80 0.14 12.56
C GLU A 110 20.67 -1.07 12.22
N LYS A 111 21.46 -0.96 11.14
CA LYS A 111 22.48 -1.96 10.86
C LYS A 111 23.50 -1.95 12.00
N PRO A 112 23.90 -3.12 12.54
CA PRO A 112 24.96 -3.18 13.52
C PRO A 112 26.21 -2.50 12.97
N GLN A 113 26.77 -1.55 13.72
CA GLN A 113 28.09 -1.01 13.39
C GLN A 113 29.13 -2.09 13.70
N THR A 114 30.01 -2.40 12.75
CA THR A 114 31.21 -3.18 13.03
C THR A 114 32.01 -2.41 14.09
N PRO A 115 32.47 -3.04 15.18
CA PRO A 115 33.34 -2.38 16.13
C PRO A 115 34.57 -1.83 15.40
N PRO A 116 35.09 -0.64 15.78
CA PRO A 116 36.35 -0.15 15.22
C PRO A 116 37.44 -1.19 15.44
N GLU A 117 38.24 -1.44 14.40
CA GLU A 117 39.39 -2.32 14.47
C GLU A 117 40.31 -1.82 15.58
N LYS A 118 40.56 -2.65 16.61
CA LYS A 118 41.52 -2.29 17.66
C LYS A 118 42.86 -2.09 16.96
N THR A 119 43.39 -0.87 16.98
CA THR A 119 44.78 -0.60 16.63
C THR A 119 45.66 -1.47 17.53
N VAL A 120 46.23 -2.53 16.97
CA VAL A 120 47.27 -3.30 17.62
C VAL A 120 48.49 -2.38 17.69
N ILE A 121 48.74 -1.80 18.87
CA ILE A 121 49.99 -1.07 19.13
C ILE A 121 51.07 -2.13 19.14
N VAL A 122 51.79 -2.28 18.02
CA VAL A 122 52.97 -3.13 17.96
C VAL A 122 54.05 -2.44 18.81
N PRO A 123 54.55 -3.06 19.91
CA PRO A 123 55.60 -2.46 20.70
C PRO A 123 56.88 -2.32 19.85
N PRO A 124 57.64 -1.21 19.98
CA PRO A 124 58.86 -1.03 19.21
C PRO A 124 59.88 -2.11 19.57
N THR A 125 60.53 -2.64 18.54
CA THR A 125 61.58 -3.67 18.69
C THR A 125 62.77 -3.10 19.46
N PRO A 126 63.24 -3.76 20.54
CA PRO A 126 64.45 -3.32 21.26
C PRO A 126 65.68 -3.35 20.34
N LYS A 127 66.56 -2.35 20.47
CA LYS A 127 67.85 -2.26 19.79
C LYS A 127 68.87 -3.23 20.38
#